data_AF-A0A6P8KCF2-F1
#
_entry.id   AF-A0A6P8KCF2-F1
#
_cell.length_a   1.000
_cell.length_b   1.000
_cell.length_c   1.000
_cell.angle_alpha   90.00
_cell.angle_beta   90.00
_cell.angle_gamma   90.00
#
_symmetry.space_group_name_H-M   'P 1'
#
loop_
_entity.id
_entity.type
_entity.pdbx_description
1 polymer ?
#
loop_
_entity_poly.entity_id
_entity_poly.type
_entity_poly.pdbx_seq_one_letter_code
_entity_poly.pdbx_strand_id
1 'polypeptide(L)'
;MRLTNTLCAQHIGWHFKKHWLVQGRRVPKETGAAAELLKLGVLVKNPEDLLNAKVERKLVDIVGTREKTVSEDSRHPDWHPTVCNTYSDNSVLIGGLPQAQVLTNSIVIQTFPKHIEDAISNQQLPNSVDKSVRHAILASHVLDAEQVKLPKVRLPERPAFNLPRSYGISHERVNRLLVNKLLHESEKLAGRSVSVRRKLIDNASFKTSLSRDGDLLGFTINAEKVVFANRAIESVKGKFEGDLPDLYPMKSTISIPKYHIYRTENLYPLRTDISCSHPHTIFTVFNKHQVKNSHGSEVTTSQLQARTLIKAFVVAAARAKQLHGDSVEGALPKPIVVQSVQTDGRTFHFGVLQLNTLDLGANSTAKNYWFHRQNYNLFAECSYEGGRTHLDNYNGEVFRIFNAFYNNS
;
A
#
# COMPACT_ATOMS: atom_id res chain seq x y z
N MET A 1 10.12 22.76 -24.37
CA MET A 1 9.93 22.97 -22.92
C MET A 1 9.42 21.66 -22.31
N ARG A 2 10.13 21.06 -21.34
CA ARG A 2 9.63 19.84 -20.68
C ARG A 2 8.54 20.23 -19.67
N LEU A 3 7.36 19.63 -19.78
CA LEU A 3 6.29 19.82 -18.80
C LEU A 3 6.75 19.23 -17.47
N THR A 4 6.99 20.09 -16.48
CA THR A 4 7.29 19.68 -15.11
C THR A 4 6.00 19.59 -14.30
N ASN A 5 6.03 18.81 -13.21
CA ASN A 5 4.86 18.63 -12.35
C ASN A 5 4.39 19.95 -11.71
N THR A 6 5.30 20.89 -11.46
CA THR A 6 5.00 22.25 -10.99
C THR A 6 4.18 23.06 -11.99
N LEU A 7 4.50 22.96 -13.29
CA LEU A 7 3.71 23.61 -14.36
C LEU A 7 2.34 22.92 -14.55
N CYS A 8 2.26 21.60 -14.37
CA CYS A 8 1.00 20.87 -14.45
C CYS A 8 0.06 21.18 -13.28
N ALA A 9 0.60 21.46 -12.08
CA ALA A 9 -0.18 21.84 -10.90
C ALA A 9 -0.93 23.18 -11.07
N GLN A 10 -0.46 24.05 -11.97
CA GLN A 10 -1.08 25.32 -12.31
C GLN A 10 -2.14 25.20 -13.43
N HIS A 11 -2.66 24.01 -13.72
CA HIS A 11 -3.54 23.71 -14.88
C HIS A 11 -2.94 23.99 -16.28
N ILE A 12 -1.67 24.42 -16.37
CA ILE A 12 -1.02 24.77 -17.65
C ILE A 12 -0.77 23.52 -18.51
N GLY A 13 -0.71 22.33 -17.92
CA GLY A 13 -0.58 21.07 -18.66
C GLY A 13 -1.73 20.82 -19.65
N TRP A 14 -2.97 21.20 -19.30
CA TRP A 14 -4.11 21.10 -20.22
C TRP A 14 -4.01 22.13 -21.34
N HIS A 15 -3.61 23.36 -21.01
CA HIS A 15 -3.35 24.41 -22.01
C HIS A 15 -2.23 24.01 -22.97
N PHE A 16 -1.13 23.42 -22.51
CA PHE A 16 -0.07 22.92 -23.39
C PHE A 16 -0.51 21.73 -24.23
N LYS A 17 -1.24 20.76 -23.68
CA LYS A 17 -1.78 19.63 -24.46
C LYS A 17 -2.76 20.13 -25.52
N LYS A 18 -3.66 21.04 -25.17
CA LYS A 18 -4.58 21.70 -26.11
C LYS A 18 -3.79 22.51 -27.15
N HIS A 19 -2.76 23.24 -26.72
CA HIS A 19 -1.92 24.03 -27.60
C HIS A 19 -1.14 23.15 -28.58
N TRP A 20 -0.59 22.02 -28.14
CA TRP A 20 0.08 21.02 -28.96
C TRP A 20 -0.89 20.28 -29.88
N LEU A 21 -2.10 19.95 -29.41
CA LEU A 21 -3.16 19.36 -30.24
C LEU A 21 -3.58 20.33 -31.36
N VAL A 22 -3.68 21.63 -31.05
CA VAL A 22 -3.98 22.70 -32.01
C VAL A 22 -2.79 23.00 -32.92
N GLN A 23 -1.56 22.98 -32.40
CA GLN A 23 -0.34 23.23 -33.19
C GLN A 23 0.05 22.04 -34.08
N GLY A 24 -0.15 20.81 -33.63
CA GLY A 24 0.09 19.59 -34.40
C GLY A 24 -0.90 19.39 -35.55
N ARG A 25 -1.99 20.16 -35.57
CA ARG A 25 -2.96 20.24 -36.67
C ARG A 25 -2.79 21.49 -37.54
N ARG A 26 -1.70 22.25 -37.41
CA ARG A 26 -1.47 23.40 -38.29
C ARG A 26 -1.22 22.92 -39.71
N VAL A 27 -2.23 23.06 -40.56
CA VAL A 27 -2.08 23.04 -42.02
C VAL A 27 -1.10 24.16 -42.38
N PRO A 28 -0.04 23.90 -43.17
CA PRO A 28 0.84 24.95 -43.66
C PRO A 28 0.01 26.07 -44.27
N LYS A 29 0.12 27.29 -43.75
CA LYS A 29 -0.54 28.44 -44.37
C LYS A 29 0.26 28.82 -45.61
N GLU A 30 -0.43 29.00 -46.73
CA GLU A 30 0.19 29.47 -47.96
C GLU A 30 0.67 30.91 -47.76
N THR A 31 1.98 31.10 -47.64
CA THR A 31 2.62 32.40 -47.36
C THR A 31 2.91 33.21 -48.63
N GLY A 32 2.53 32.72 -49.81
CA GLY A 32 2.89 33.30 -51.11
C GLY A 32 4.36 33.11 -51.51
N ALA A 33 5.19 32.54 -50.62
CA ALA A 33 6.62 32.34 -50.85
C ALA A 33 6.93 31.47 -52.08
N ALA A 34 6.09 30.46 -52.37
CA ALA A 34 6.25 29.62 -53.56
C ALA A 34 6.11 30.43 -54.87
N ALA A 35 5.22 31.42 -54.91
CA ALA A 35 5.02 32.27 -56.09
C ALA A 35 6.19 33.23 -56.33
N GLU A 36 6.78 33.80 -55.27
CA GLU A 36 7.98 34.66 -55.39
C GLU A 36 9.23 33.86 -55.78
N LEU A 37 9.39 32.64 -55.26
CA LEU A 37 10.51 31.76 -55.65
C LEU A 37 10.44 31.36 -57.12
N LEU A 38 9.23 31.12 -57.66
CA LEU A 38 9.03 30.88 -59.09
C LEU A 38 9.41 32.10 -59.95
N LYS A 39 9.09 33.32 -59.51
CA LYS A 39 9.50 34.56 -60.21
C LYS A 39 11.01 34.75 -60.26
N LEU A 40 11.71 34.30 -59.22
CA LEU A 40 13.18 34.32 -59.14
C LEU A 40 13.85 33.17 -59.90
N GLY A 41 13.09 32.36 -60.65
CA GLY A 41 13.59 31.23 -61.44
C GLY A 41 13.98 30.01 -60.61
N VAL A 42 13.57 29.93 -59.34
CA VAL A 42 13.87 28.80 -58.46
C VAL A 42 12.81 27.71 -58.63
N LEU A 43 13.26 26.48 -58.88
CA LEU A 43 12.38 25.33 -59.09
C LEU A 43 11.75 24.87 -57.76
N VAL A 44 10.46 25.15 -57.57
CA VAL A 44 9.67 24.69 -56.41
C VAL A 44 9.11 23.30 -56.71
N LYS A 45 9.41 22.32 -55.86
CA LYS A 45 8.88 20.93 -55.96
C LYS A 45 7.78 20.70 -54.94
N ASN A 46 6.75 19.93 -55.30
CA ASN A 46 5.73 19.55 -54.34
C ASN A 46 6.27 18.45 -53.41
N PRO A 47 5.84 18.39 -52.13
CA PRO A 47 6.28 17.36 -51.20
C PRO A 47 6.00 15.94 -51.71
N GLU A 48 4.90 15.76 -52.45
CA GLU A 48 4.48 14.49 -53.04
C GLU A 48 5.50 13.96 -54.07
N ASP A 49 6.23 14.86 -54.76
CA ASP A 49 7.25 14.49 -55.75
C ASP A 49 8.55 13.97 -55.12
N LEU A 50 8.74 14.22 -53.81
CA LEU A 50 9.93 13.84 -53.04
C LEU A 50 9.68 12.65 -52.10
N LEU A 51 8.41 12.37 -51.78
CA LEU A 51 8.05 11.30 -50.87
C LEU A 51 8.09 9.96 -51.61
N ASN A 52 8.93 9.04 -51.14
CA ASN A 52 8.87 7.65 -51.59
C ASN A 52 7.46 7.10 -51.38
N ALA A 53 6.98 6.30 -52.34
CA ALA A 53 5.68 5.64 -52.23
C ALA A 53 5.59 4.91 -50.88
N LYS A 54 4.49 5.16 -50.16
CA LYS A 54 4.27 4.57 -48.83
C LYS A 54 4.28 3.04 -48.98
N VAL A 55 5.29 2.38 -48.42
CA VAL A 55 5.35 0.92 -48.38
C VAL A 55 4.29 0.44 -47.39
N GLU A 56 3.14 0.04 -47.91
CA GLU A 56 2.09 -0.59 -47.11
C GLU A 56 2.52 -1.99 -46.70
N ARG A 57 3.09 -2.10 -45.49
CA ARG A 57 3.34 -3.39 -44.88
C ARG A 57 2.00 -4.01 -44.50
N LYS A 58 1.58 -5.04 -45.22
CA LYS A 58 0.41 -5.84 -44.84
C LYS A 58 0.65 -6.42 -43.45
N LEU A 59 -0.25 -6.13 -42.52
CA LEU A 59 -0.29 -6.80 -41.24
C LEU A 59 -0.62 -8.27 -41.52
N VAL A 60 0.38 -9.14 -41.34
CA VAL A 60 0.17 -10.58 -41.43
C VAL A 60 -0.46 -11.02 -40.12
N ASP A 61 -1.60 -11.71 -40.18
CA ASP A 61 -2.17 -12.34 -38.99
C ASP A 61 -1.28 -13.53 -38.62
N ILE A 62 -0.42 -13.34 -37.61
CA ILE A 62 0.49 -14.38 -37.13
C ILE A 62 -0.34 -15.34 -36.29
N VAL A 63 -0.85 -16.39 -36.93
CA VAL A 63 -1.48 -17.52 -36.22
C VAL A 63 -0.37 -18.31 -35.52
N GLY A 64 -0.28 -18.20 -34.19
CA GLY A 64 0.71 -18.90 -33.37
C GLY A 64 0.43 -18.76 -31.86
N THR A 65 1.27 -19.38 -31.03
CA THR A 65 1.15 -19.47 -29.55
C THR A 65 1.31 -18.13 -28.82
N ARG A 66 1.36 -17.01 -29.53
CA ARG A 66 1.46 -15.69 -28.90
C ARG A 66 0.12 -15.40 -28.25
N GLU A 67 0.08 -15.35 -26.93
CA GLU A 67 -1.11 -14.99 -26.16
C GLU A 67 -1.72 -13.72 -26.77
N LYS A 68 -2.95 -13.85 -27.30
CA LYS A 68 -3.69 -12.71 -27.81
C LYS A 68 -3.88 -11.75 -26.64
N THR A 69 -3.50 -10.48 -26.83
CA THR A 69 -3.76 -9.46 -25.81
C THR A 69 -5.25 -9.44 -25.51
N VAL A 70 -5.61 -9.82 -24.28
CA VAL A 70 -7.01 -9.82 -23.87
C VAL A 70 -7.51 -8.39 -23.96
N SER A 71 -8.65 -8.19 -24.62
CA SER A 71 -9.27 -6.88 -24.77
C SER A 71 -9.68 -6.36 -23.40
N GLU A 72 -9.33 -5.11 -23.07
CA GLU A 72 -9.76 -4.41 -21.85
C GLU A 72 -11.16 -3.77 -22.00
N ASP A 73 -11.92 -4.17 -23.02
CA ASP A 73 -13.26 -3.67 -23.31
C ASP A 73 -14.34 -4.58 -22.67
N SER A 74 -15.60 -4.30 -23.00
CA SER A 74 -16.77 -5.12 -22.63
C SER A 74 -16.73 -6.58 -23.14
N ARG A 75 -15.75 -6.93 -23.97
CA ARG A 75 -15.52 -8.28 -24.48
C ARG A 75 -14.65 -9.13 -23.54
N HIS A 76 -14.11 -8.55 -22.47
CA HIS A 76 -13.30 -9.29 -21.50
C HIS A 76 -14.19 -10.30 -20.73
N PRO A 77 -13.73 -11.55 -20.49
CA PRO A 77 -14.52 -12.56 -19.78
C PRO A 77 -14.97 -12.13 -18.38
N ASP A 78 -14.07 -11.46 -17.64
CA ASP A 78 -14.33 -10.91 -16.31
C ASP A 78 -14.89 -9.46 -16.32
N TRP A 79 -15.51 -9.01 -17.42
CA TRP A 79 -16.12 -7.68 -17.50
C TRP A 79 -17.49 -7.66 -16.82
N HIS A 80 -17.74 -6.61 -16.04
CA HIS A 80 -19.01 -6.37 -15.37
C HIS A 80 -19.54 -4.95 -15.66
N PRO A 81 -20.88 -4.78 -15.78
CA PRO A 81 -21.48 -3.47 -16.01
C PRO A 81 -21.34 -2.53 -14.80
N THR A 82 -21.42 -3.10 -13.59
CA THR A 82 -21.22 -2.38 -12.32
C THR A 82 -19.74 -2.07 -12.11
N VAL A 83 -19.43 -0.85 -11.67
CA VAL A 83 -18.04 -0.44 -11.39
C VAL A 83 -17.60 -0.96 -10.02
N CYS A 84 -16.43 -1.58 -9.96
CA CYS A 84 -15.76 -1.93 -8.71
C CYS A 84 -14.69 -0.90 -8.35
N ASN A 85 -14.71 -0.42 -7.12
CA ASN A 85 -13.66 0.44 -6.57
C ASN A 85 -12.58 -0.47 -5.95
N THR A 86 -11.44 -0.63 -6.63
CA THR A 86 -10.40 -1.58 -6.22
C THR A 86 -9.29 -0.91 -5.44
N TYR A 87 -9.16 -1.25 -4.16
CA TYR A 87 -8.05 -0.85 -3.30
C TYR A 87 -6.93 -1.90 -3.36
N SER A 88 -5.70 -1.44 -3.59
CA SER A 88 -4.51 -2.29 -3.75
C SER A 88 -3.38 -1.88 -2.81
N ASP A 89 -2.29 -2.65 -2.77
CA ASP A 89 -1.08 -2.27 -2.02
C ASP A 89 -0.46 -0.94 -2.48
N ASN A 90 -0.72 -0.44 -3.68
CA ASN A 90 -0.16 0.84 -4.10
C ASN A 90 -1.13 2.01 -3.86
N SER A 91 -2.33 1.73 -3.37
CA SER A 91 -3.38 2.71 -3.15
C SER A 91 -3.18 3.49 -1.84
N VAL A 92 -3.51 4.78 -1.88
CA VAL A 92 -3.51 5.68 -0.72
C VAL A 92 -4.87 6.38 -0.66
N LEU A 93 -5.46 6.42 0.53
CA LEU A 93 -6.72 7.14 0.79
C LEU A 93 -6.42 8.62 1.01
N ILE A 94 -6.94 9.51 0.17
CA ILE A 94 -6.57 10.93 0.23
C ILE A 94 -6.93 11.58 1.58
N GLY A 95 -8.08 11.22 2.14
CA GLY A 95 -8.58 11.71 3.42
C GLY A 95 -7.97 11.03 4.64
N GLY A 96 -7.02 10.11 4.46
CA GLY A 96 -6.31 9.46 5.54
C GLY A 96 -7.21 8.62 6.46
N LEU A 97 -6.94 8.65 7.76
CA LEU A 97 -7.58 7.78 8.74
C LEU A 97 -9.10 8.02 8.83
N PRO A 98 -9.63 9.26 8.83
CA PRO A 98 -11.07 9.50 8.78
C PRO A 98 -11.77 8.83 7.59
N GLN A 99 -11.14 8.86 6.41
CA GLN A 99 -11.68 8.18 5.24
C GLN A 99 -11.70 6.66 5.44
N ALA A 100 -10.65 6.07 6.02
CA ALA A 100 -10.60 4.64 6.33
C ALA A 100 -11.62 4.22 7.38
N GLN A 101 -11.86 5.05 8.39
CA GLN A 101 -12.88 4.83 9.43
C GLN A 101 -14.25 4.66 8.81
N VAL A 102 -14.65 5.60 7.96
CA VAL A 102 -15.92 5.50 7.25
C VAL A 102 -15.92 4.26 6.38
N LEU A 103 -14.92 4.08 5.52
CA LEU A 103 -14.86 2.96 4.56
C LEU A 103 -15.00 1.58 5.23
N THR A 104 -14.41 1.40 6.42
CA THR A 104 -14.41 0.13 7.16
C THR A 104 -15.45 0.06 8.28
N ASN A 105 -16.29 1.10 8.43
CA ASN A 105 -17.27 1.22 9.50
C ASN A 105 -16.61 1.04 10.90
N SER A 106 -15.44 1.65 11.10
CA SER A 106 -14.59 1.48 12.29
C SER A 106 -14.50 2.73 13.15
N ILE A 107 -14.63 2.56 14.47
CA ILE A 107 -14.37 3.57 15.49
C ILE A 107 -12.89 3.51 15.88
N VAL A 108 -12.24 4.67 15.92
CA VAL A 108 -10.81 4.79 16.28
C VAL A 108 -10.65 5.02 17.77
N ILE A 109 -9.74 4.27 18.37
CA ILE A 109 -9.39 4.34 19.78
C ILE A 109 -7.87 4.51 19.85
N GLN A 110 -7.41 5.63 20.40
CA GLN A 110 -6.00 6.05 20.38
C GLN A 110 -5.15 5.39 21.48
N THR A 111 -5.54 4.21 21.94
CA THR A 111 -4.83 3.41 22.93
C THR A 111 -4.86 1.95 22.50
N PHE A 112 -3.88 1.14 22.91
CA PHE A 112 -4.01 -0.29 22.73
C PHE A 112 -5.03 -0.86 23.73
N PRO A 113 -5.55 -2.07 23.48
CA PRO A 113 -6.32 -2.80 24.48
C PRO A 113 -5.54 -2.96 25.78
N LYS A 114 -6.23 -2.85 26.93
CA LYS A 114 -5.59 -2.84 28.26
C LYS A 114 -4.61 -3.99 28.49
N HIS A 115 -4.93 -5.20 28.05
CA HIS A 115 -4.06 -6.35 28.24
C HIS A 115 -2.72 -6.22 27.49
N ILE A 116 -2.71 -5.53 26.34
CA ILE A 116 -1.47 -5.22 25.60
C ILE A 116 -0.70 -4.10 26.33
N GLU A 117 -1.40 -3.09 26.84
CA GLU A 117 -0.78 -2.01 27.61
C GLU A 117 -0.10 -2.52 28.89
N ASP A 118 -0.79 -3.41 29.61
CA ASP A 118 -0.27 -4.08 30.79
C ASP A 118 0.92 -4.97 30.41
N ALA A 119 0.84 -5.68 29.27
CA ALA A 119 1.95 -6.49 28.78
C ALA A 119 3.17 -5.65 28.44
N ILE A 120 3.00 -4.48 27.82
CA ILE A 120 4.10 -3.54 27.50
C ILE A 120 4.72 -2.98 28.78
N SER A 121 3.88 -2.60 29.75
CA SER A 121 4.32 -1.95 30.99
C SER A 121 5.05 -2.92 31.92
N ASN A 122 4.57 -4.16 32.02
CA ASN A 122 5.15 -5.20 32.87
C ASN A 122 6.35 -5.91 32.22
N GLN A 123 6.67 -5.59 30.97
CA GLN A 123 7.73 -6.28 30.23
C GLN A 123 9.12 -5.91 30.77
N GLN A 124 9.82 -6.90 31.33
CA GLN A 124 11.23 -6.78 31.65
C GLN A 124 12.07 -7.46 30.57
N LEU A 125 12.73 -6.65 29.74
CA LEU A 125 13.61 -7.14 28.68
C LEU A 125 15.07 -7.20 29.18
N PRO A 126 15.76 -8.35 29.02
CA PRO A 126 17.18 -8.43 29.31
C PRO A 126 18.00 -7.47 28.43
N ASN A 127 19.08 -6.91 28.99
CA ASN A 127 20.00 -6.03 28.26
C ASN A 127 20.64 -6.70 27.03
N SER A 128 20.72 -8.03 27.00
CA SER A 128 21.20 -8.78 25.84
C SER A 128 20.27 -8.61 24.63
N VAL A 129 18.95 -8.53 24.85
CA VAL A 129 17.96 -8.33 23.79
C VAL A 129 18.11 -6.95 23.17
N ASP A 130 18.29 -5.92 23.99
CA ASP A 130 18.54 -4.55 23.51
C ASP A 130 19.74 -4.50 22.55
N LYS A 131 20.83 -5.16 22.93
CA LYS A 131 22.03 -5.32 22.09
C LYS A 131 21.73 -6.09 20.80
N SER A 132 20.96 -7.19 20.88
CA SER A 132 20.54 -7.95 19.70
C SER A 132 19.70 -7.11 18.74
N VAL A 133 18.79 -6.29 19.25
CA VAL A 133 17.94 -5.41 18.43
C VAL A 133 18.76 -4.31 17.77
N ARG A 134 19.68 -3.66 18.49
CA ARG A 134 20.64 -2.69 17.90
C ARG A 134 21.47 -3.34 16.80
N HIS A 135 21.99 -4.54 17.07
CA HIS A 135 22.72 -5.30 16.06
C HIS A 135 21.83 -5.67 14.87
N ALA A 136 20.56 -5.99 15.08
CA ALA A 136 19.62 -6.27 14.00
C ALA A 136 19.37 -5.04 13.10
N ILE A 137 19.30 -3.85 13.69
CA ILE A 137 19.17 -2.59 12.94
C ILE A 137 20.41 -2.38 12.07
N LEU A 138 21.61 -2.45 12.67
CA LEU A 138 22.89 -2.29 11.96
C LEU A 138 23.06 -3.34 10.86
N ALA A 139 22.73 -4.60 11.16
CA ALA A 139 22.80 -5.71 10.24
C ALA A 139 21.90 -5.53 9.01
N SER A 140 20.76 -4.87 9.18
CA SER A 140 19.77 -4.70 8.10
C SER A 140 20.00 -3.44 7.26
N HIS A 141 20.60 -2.39 7.84
CA HIS A 141 20.76 -1.08 7.20
C HIS A 141 22.17 -0.77 6.70
N VAL A 142 23.20 -1.38 7.30
CA VAL A 142 24.59 -0.92 7.14
C VAL A 142 25.55 -2.07 6.84
N LEU A 143 25.39 -3.21 7.52
CA LEU A 143 26.32 -4.35 7.40
C LEU A 143 25.91 -5.38 6.34
N ASP A 144 24.82 -5.15 5.62
CA ASP A 144 24.43 -6.03 4.51
C ASP A 144 25.23 -5.69 3.25
N ALA A 145 25.67 -6.72 2.54
CA ALA A 145 26.55 -6.58 1.38
C ALA A 145 25.82 -6.20 0.07
N GLU A 146 24.49 -6.13 0.06
CA GLU A 146 23.74 -5.75 -1.16
C GLU A 146 24.12 -4.34 -1.62
N GLN A 147 24.51 -4.24 -2.90
CA GLN A 147 24.84 -2.98 -3.55
C GLN A 147 24.00 -2.83 -4.82
N VAL A 148 22.77 -2.36 -4.65
CA VAL A 148 21.88 -2.01 -5.76
C VAL A 148 21.78 -0.50 -5.93
N LYS A 149 21.51 -0.07 -7.15
CA LYS A 149 21.33 1.35 -7.46
C LYS A 149 20.03 1.86 -6.84
N LEU A 150 20.13 2.72 -5.84
CA LEU A 150 18.98 3.20 -5.08
C LEU A 150 18.11 4.16 -5.90
N PRO A 151 16.82 4.32 -5.52
CA PRO A 151 15.94 5.30 -6.14
C PRO A 151 16.52 6.71 -6.11
N LYS A 152 16.18 7.52 -7.13
CA LYS A 152 16.66 8.91 -7.20
C LYS A 152 16.09 9.71 -6.03
N VAL A 153 16.96 10.28 -5.22
CA VAL A 153 16.60 11.32 -4.25
C VAL A 153 16.26 12.58 -5.02
N ARG A 154 15.08 13.15 -4.75
CA ARG A 154 14.63 14.43 -5.31
C ARG A 154 14.65 15.46 -4.20
N LEU A 155 15.15 16.66 -4.50
CA LEU A 155 15.09 17.80 -3.60
C LEU A 155 13.88 18.65 -3.98
N PRO A 156 12.84 18.74 -3.13
CA PRO A 156 11.66 19.56 -3.43
C PRO A 156 12.01 21.03 -3.72
N GLU A 157 12.97 21.58 -2.98
CA GLU A 157 13.46 22.96 -3.13
C GLU A 157 14.25 23.19 -4.43
N ARG A 158 14.86 22.12 -4.99
CA ARG A 158 15.69 22.18 -6.20
C ARG A 158 15.32 21.06 -7.17
N PRO A 159 14.11 21.12 -7.79
CA PRO A 159 13.57 20.01 -8.57
C PRO A 159 14.35 19.74 -9.88
N ALA A 160 15.07 20.75 -10.39
CA ALA A 160 15.91 20.61 -11.58
C ALA A 160 17.28 19.96 -11.28
N PHE A 161 17.69 19.92 -10.01
CA PHE A 161 18.99 19.39 -9.61
C PHE A 161 18.94 17.86 -9.56
N ASN A 162 19.78 17.21 -10.37
CA ASN A 162 19.86 15.75 -10.44
C ASN A 162 21.02 15.26 -9.57
N LEU A 163 20.70 14.79 -8.36
CA LEU A 163 21.69 14.12 -7.51
C LEU A 163 22.17 12.80 -8.14
N PRO A 164 23.46 12.45 -8.00
CA PRO A 164 23.94 11.13 -8.36
C PRO A 164 23.19 10.07 -7.53
N ARG A 165 22.89 8.92 -8.15
CA ARG A 165 22.24 7.81 -7.43
C ARG A 165 23.28 7.09 -6.58
N SER A 166 22.99 6.96 -5.29
CA SER A 166 23.77 6.11 -4.39
C SER A 166 23.53 4.63 -4.69
N TYR A 167 24.51 3.81 -4.33
CA TYR A 167 24.37 2.37 -4.24
C TYR A 167 24.19 2.00 -2.77
N GLY A 168 23.42 0.95 -2.52
CA GLY A 168 23.19 0.43 -1.18
C GLY A 168 22.12 -0.65 -1.18
N ILE A 169 21.55 -0.88 -0.02
CA ILE A 169 20.62 -1.99 0.23
C ILE A 169 19.22 -1.57 -0.23
N SER A 170 18.52 -2.46 -0.92
CA SER A 170 17.15 -2.22 -1.38
C SER A 170 16.18 -2.06 -0.20
N HIS A 171 15.19 -1.18 -0.35
CA HIS A 171 14.20 -0.92 0.70
C HIS A 171 13.45 -2.18 1.15
N GLU A 172 13.11 -3.05 0.21
CA GLU A 172 12.44 -4.33 0.48
C GLU A 172 13.34 -5.27 1.30
N ARG A 173 14.64 -5.34 0.97
CA ARG A 173 15.60 -6.17 1.71
C ARG A 173 15.80 -5.66 3.14
N VAL A 174 15.98 -4.34 3.32
CA VAL A 174 16.11 -3.73 4.66
C VAL A 174 14.92 -4.13 5.54
N ASN A 175 13.70 -3.90 5.03
CA ASN A 175 12.48 -4.18 5.78
C ASN A 175 12.32 -5.66 6.11
N ARG A 176 12.55 -6.54 5.11
CA ARG A 176 12.47 -7.99 5.29
C ARG A 176 13.47 -8.48 6.33
N LEU A 177 14.73 -8.05 6.26
CA LEU A 177 15.77 -8.45 7.21
C LEU A 177 15.47 -7.95 8.62
N LEU A 178 15.07 -6.68 8.75
CA LEU A 178 14.74 -6.09 10.04
C LEU A 178 13.58 -6.83 10.71
N VAL A 179 12.43 -6.94 10.02
CA VAL A 179 11.24 -7.61 10.56
C VAL A 179 11.54 -9.07 10.92
N ASN A 180 12.29 -9.79 10.08
CA ASN A 180 12.73 -11.16 10.39
C ASN A 180 13.54 -11.24 11.68
N LYS A 181 14.51 -10.35 11.86
CA LYS A 181 15.38 -10.34 13.04
C LYS A 181 14.58 -9.94 14.30
N LEU A 182 13.69 -8.96 14.22
CA LEU A 182 12.83 -8.57 15.34
C LEU A 182 11.85 -9.70 15.74
N LEU A 183 11.26 -10.40 14.77
CA LEU A 183 10.42 -11.57 15.03
C LEU A 183 11.21 -12.70 15.66
N HIS A 184 12.43 -12.94 15.17
CA HIS A 184 13.29 -13.97 15.73
C HIS A 184 13.67 -13.68 17.20
N GLU A 185 13.96 -12.42 17.55
CA GLU A 185 14.19 -12.04 18.94
C GLU A 185 12.92 -12.19 19.79
N SER A 186 11.74 -11.88 19.23
CA SER A 186 10.45 -12.08 19.92
C SER A 186 10.16 -13.58 20.14
N GLU A 187 10.47 -14.43 19.17
CA GLU A 187 10.33 -15.89 19.25
C GLU A 187 11.21 -16.51 20.33
N LYS A 188 12.46 -16.04 20.45
CA LYS A 188 13.37 -16.48 21.53
C LYS A 188 12.79 -16.17 22.91
N LEU A 189 12.15 -15.01 23.06
CA LEU A 189 11.59 -14.55 24.33
C LEU A 189 10.26 -15.22 24.68
N ALA A 190 9.41 -15.47 23.67
CA ALA A 190 8.08 -16.06 23.86
C ALA A 190 8.13 -17.51 24.36
N GLY A 191 9.21 -18.22 24.06
CA GLY A 191 9.42 -19.60 24.46
C GLY A 191 8.57 -20.61 23.68
N ARG A 192 8.83 -21.90 23.91
CA ARG A 192 8.27 -23.01 23.12
C ARG A 192 6.73 -23.06 23.13
N SER A 193 6.10 -22.72 24.26
CA SER A 193 4.65 -22.78 24.44
C SER A 193 3.88 -21.86 23.47
N VAL A 194 4.44 -20.70 23.16
CA VAL A 194 3.89 -19.73 22.21
C VAL A 194 4.33 -20.07 20.78
N SER A 195 5.64 -20.26 20.54
CA SER A 195 6.17 -20.44 19.18
C SER A 195 5.60 -21.65 18.46
N VAL A 196 5.33 -22.77 19.15
CA VAL A 196 4.71 -23.96 18.52
C VAL A 196 3.31 -23.68 17.97
N ARG A 197 2.61 -22.70 18.55
CA ARG A 197 1.25 -22.28 18.18
C ARG A 197 1.23 -21.19 17.13
N ARG A 198 2.40 -20.78 16.63
CA ARG A 198 2.57 -19.73 15.62
C ARG A 198 3.17 -20.32 14.35
N LYS A 199 2.74 -19.80 13.19
CA LYS A 199 3.31 -20.11 11.88
C LYS A 199 3.55 -18.83 11.12
N LEU A 200 4.76 -18.67 10.60
CA LEU A 200 5.18 -17.51 9.83
C LEU A 200 5.04 -17.84 8.34
N ILE A 201 4.40 -16.96 7.59
CA ILE A 201 4.30 -17.06 6.13
C ILE A 201 4.76 -15.74 5.53
N ASP A 202 5.60 -15.84 4.51
CA ASP A 202 6.06 -14.71 3.72
C ASP A 202 5.13 -14.47 2.54
N ASN A 203 4.96 -13.19 2.18
CA ASN A 203 4.24 -12.74 0.98
C ASN A 203 2.84 -13.35 0.83
N ALA A 204 2.04 -13.25 1.88
CA ALA A 204 0.66 -13.75 1.88
C ALA A 204 -0.28 -12.75 1.20
N SER A 205 -1.04 -13.22 0.20
CA SER A 205 -2.06 -12.40 -0.49
C SER A 205 -3.45 -12.63 0.08
N PHE A 206 -4.20 -11.54 0.24
CA PHE A 206 -5.59 -11.57 0.67
C PHE A 206 -6.43 -10.75 -0.31
N LYS A 207 -7.57 -11.31 -0.70
CA LYS A 207 -8.53 -10.65 -1.58
C LYS A 207 -9.91 -10.76 -0.97
N THR A 208 -10.65 -9.67 -0.99
CA THR A 208 -12.04 -9.71 -0.57
C THR A 208 -12.85 -8.63 -1.27
N SER A 209 -14.15 -8.81 -1.31
CA SER A 209 -15.09 -7.91 -1.95
C SER A 209 -16.26 -7.64 -1.00
N LEU A 210 -16.68 -6.38 -0.91
CA LEU A 210 -17.77 -5.94 -0.03
C LEU A 210 -18.59 -4.87 -0.73
N SER A 211 -19.89 -4.84 -0.48
CA SER A 211 -20.76 -3.75 -0.95
C SER A 211 -20.94 -2.73 0.16
N ARG A 212 -21.04 -1.45 -0.22
CA ARG A 212 -21.36 -0.36 0.69
C ARG A 212 -22.23 0.66 -0.01
N ASP A 213 -23.42 0.94 0.52
CA ASP A 213 -24.31 2.00 0.02
C ASP A 213 -24.53 1.93 -1.52
N GLY A 214 -24.57 0.70 -2.07
CA GLY A 214 -24.69 0.44 -3.51
C GLY A 214 -23.38 0.43 -4.32
N ASP A 215 -22.26 0.88 -3.75
CA ASP A 215 -20.94 0.77 -4.38
C ASP A 215 -20.31 -0.61 -4.09
N LEU A 216 -19.69 -1.21 -5.11
CA LEU A 216 -18.85 -2.39 -4.91
C LEU A 216 -17.41 -1.98 -4.59
N LEU A 217 -16.87 -2.54 -3.51
CA LEU A 217 -15.48 -2.38 -3.07
C LEU A 217 -14.74 -3.70 -3.27
N GLY A 218 -13.64 -3.64 -4.00
CA GLY A 218 -12.69 -4.74 -4.14
C GLY A 218 -11.43 -4.42 -3.38
N PHE A 219 -10.90 -5.38 -2.63
CA PHE A 219 -9.64 -5.23 -1.92
C PHE A 219 -8.69 -6.35 -2.31
N THR A 220 -7.47 -5.97 -2.69
CA THR A 220 -6.37 -6.90 -2.93
C THR A 220 -5.15 -6.38 -2.18
N ILE A 221 -4.75 -7.06 -1.12
CA ILE A 221 -3.59 -6.68 -0.32
C ILE A 221 -2.59 -7.82 -0.25
N ASN A 222 -1.33 -7.46 -0.08
CA ASN A 222 -0.28 -8.38 0.28
C ASN A 222 0.27 -7.97 1.64
N ALA A 223 0.48 -8.97 2.49
CA ALA A 223 1.25 -8.85 3.71
C ALA A 223 2.60 -9.52 3.47
N GLU A 224 3.67 -8.74 3.55
CA GLU A 224 5.04 -9.20 3.36
C GLU A 224 5.39 -10.31 4.34
N LYS A 225 4.80 -10.26 5.55
CA LYS A 225 4.86 -11.37 6.48
C LYS A 225 3.61 -11.46 7.33
N VAL A 226 3.17 -12.67 7.62
CA VAL A 226 2.02 -12.93 8.50
C VAL A 226 2.39 -13.97 9.54
N VAL A 227 2.08 -13.66 10.79
CA VAL A 227 2.04 -14.62 11.87
C VAL A 227 0.61 -15.15 11.94
N PHE A 228 0.45 -16.44 11.67
CA PHE A 228 -0.76 -17.19 11.95
C PHE A 228 -0.67 -17.88 13.29
N ALA A 229 -1.83 -18.12 13.88
CA ALA A 229 -2.01 -18.74 15.17
C ALA A 229 -2.95 -19.94 15.09
N ASN A 230 -2.79 -20.87 16.03
CA ASN A 230 -3.73 -21.97 16.20
C ASN A 230 -5.08 -21.57 16.83
N ARG A 231 -5.11 -20.42 17.51
CA ARG A 231 -6.29 -19.83 18.12
C ARG A 231 -6.40 -18.38 17.66
N ALA A 232 -7.62 -17.93 17.41
CA ALA A 232 -7.90 -16.52 17.17
C ALA A 232 -7.63 -15.72 18.45
N ILE A 233 -7.15 -14.48 18.27
CA ILE A 233 -6.99 -13.52 19.37
C ILE A 233 -8.35 -13.28 20.02
N GLU A 234 -8.38 -13.22 21.35
CA GLU A 234 -9.60 -12.95 22.09
C GLU A 234 -10.16 -11.55 21.78
N SER A 235 -11.49 -11.43 21.71
CA SER A 235 -12.14 -10.15 21.48
C SER A 235 -11.98 -9.24 22.69
N VAL A 236 -11.70 -7.96 22.42
CA VAL A 236 -11.65 -6.93 23.44
C VAL A 236 -13.06 -6.73 23.98
N LYS A 237 -13.22 -6.96 25.27
CA LYS A 237 -14.50 -6.80 25.96
C LYS A 237 -14.80 -5.32 26.15
N GLY A 238 -16.03 -4.92 25.87
CA GLY A 238 -16.52 -3.55 26.03
C GLY A 238 -17.20 -3.05 24.76
N LYS A 239 -18.10 -2.09 24.96
CA LYS A 239 -18.60 -1.24 23.87
C LYS A 239 -17.80 0.06 23.93
N PHE A 240 -17.25 0.43 22.79
CA PHE A 240 -16.56 1.70 22.63
C PHE A 240 -17.49 2.63 21.90
N GLU A 241 -17.95 3.67 22.61
CA GLU A 241 -18.76 4.73 22.04
C GLU A 241 -17.89 5.61 21.13
N GLY A 242 -18.43 6.01 19.99
CA GLY A 242 -17.75 6.89 19.05
C GLY A 242 -18.50 6.97 17.74
N ASP A 243 -18.54 8.17 17.17
CA ASP A 243 -19.18 8.42 15.89
C ASP A 243 -18.18 8.28 14.74
N LEU A 244 -18.71 7.91 13.57
CA LEU A 244 -17.92 7.98 12.34
C LEU A 244 -17.70 9.45 11.97
N PRO A 245 -16.51 9.82 11.49
CA PRO A 245 -16.25 11.18 11.07
C PRO A 245 -17.10 11.53 9.85
N ASP A 246 -17.62 12.76 9.82
CA ASP A 246 -18.28 13.29 8.64
C ASP A 246 -17.23 13.61 7.57
N LEU A 247 -17.43 13.09 6.37
CA LEU A 247 -16.57 13.33 5.22
C LEU A 247 -17.12 14.38 4.27
N TYR A 248 -18.34 14.90 4.47
CA TYR A 248 -18.97 15.81 3.52
C TYR A 248 -18.06 17.01 3.18
N PRO A 249 -17.87 17.36 1.89
CA PRO A 249 -18.56 16.83 0.68
C PRO A 249 -17.85 15.63 0.00
N MET A 250 -16.84 15.05 0.63
CA MET A 250 -16.02 13.97 0.08
C MET A 250 -16.71 12.60 0.20
N LYS A 251 -16.72 11.83 -0.90
CA LYS A 251 -17.18 10.42 -0.88
C LYS A 251 -16.12 9.52 -0.25
N SER A 252 -16.52 8.50 0.52
CA SER A 252 -15.60 7.54 1.16
C SER A 252 -14.74 6.75 0.15
N THR A 253 -15.21 6.57 -1.08
CA THR A 253 -14.51 5.90 -2.18
C THR A 253 -13.64 6.83 -3.03
N ILE A 254 -13.51 8.11 -2.66
CA ILE A 254 -12.63 9.03 -3.37
C ILE A 254 -11.19 8.50 -3.37
N SER A 255 -10.43 8.74 -4.43
CA SER A 255 -9.07 8.23 -4.66
C SER A 255 -8.92 6.72 -4.86
N ILE A 256 -9.96 5.90 -4.71
CA ILE A 256 -9.92 4.47 -5.05
C ILE A 256 -10.13 4.31 -6.58
N PRO A 257 -9.22 3.64 -7.30
CA PRO A 257 -9.38 3.38 -8.72
C PRO A 257 -10.63 2.55 -9.05
N LYS A 258 -11.25 2.86 -10.20
CA LYS A 258 -12.50 2.25 -10.67
C LYS A 258 -12.24 1.32 -11.84
N TYR A 259 -12.74 0.09 -11.76
CA TYR A 259 -12.57 -0.92 -12.81
C TYR A 259 -13.88 -1.64 -13.10
N HIS A 260 -14.10 -1.96 -14.38
CA HIS A 260 -15.18 -2.83 -14.83
C HIS A 260 -14.76 -4.31 -14.91
N ILE A 261 -13.45 -4.56 -15.00
CA ILE A 261 -12.90 -5.91 -15.10
C ILE A 261 -12.42 -6.32 -13.71
N TYR A 262 -13.09 -7.26 -13.09
CA TYR A 262 -12.75 -7.74 -11.75
C TYR A 262 -13.33 -9.12 -11.48
N ARG A 263 -12.85 -9.77 -10.40
CA ARG A 263 -13.44 -10.99 -9.85
C ARG A 263 -13.79 -10.77 -8.39
N THR A 264 -15.01 -11.12 -8.01
CA THR A 264 -15.59 -10.94 -6.67
C THR A 264 -15.12 -11.99 -5.65
N GLU A 265 -14.20 -12.87 -6.04
CA GLU A 265 -13.71 -13.97 -5.20
C GLU A 265 -13.05 -13.50 -3.88
N ASN A 266 -13.25 -14.30 -2.84
CA ASN A 266 -12.55 -14.17 -1.57
C ASN A 266 -11.31 -15.07 -1.55
N LEU A 267 -10.13 -14.48 -1.42
CA LEU A 267 -8.86 -15.20 -1.30
C LEU A 267 -8.34 -15.07 0.13
N TYR A 268 -8.23 -16.22 0.79
CA TYR A 268 -7.50 -16.36 2.04
C TYR A 268 -6.42 -17.44 1.83
N PRO A 269 -5.14 -17.18 2.18
CA PRO A 269 -3.99 -17.96 1.72
C PRO A 269 -3.90 -19.37 2.33
N LEU A 270 -4.61 -19.63 3.42
CA LEU A 270 -4.61 -20.91 4.11
C LEU A 270 -5.98 -21.57 4.08
N ARG A 271 -6.03 -22.88 3.97
CA ARG A 271 -7.28 -23.62 4.11
C ARG A 271 -7.77 -23.62 5.56
N THR A 272 -9.06 -23.85 5.76
CA THR A 272 -9.71 -23.86 7.08
C THR A 272 -9.31 -25.05 7.95
N ASP A 273 -8.90 -26.16 7.35
CA ASP A 273 -8.47 -27.41 7.99
C ASP A 273 -7.04 -27.35 8.59
N ILE A 274 -6.27 -26.31 8.28
CA ILE A 274 -4.91 -26.15 8.78
C ILE A 274 -4.95 -25.67 10.24
N SER A 275 -4.17 -26.34 11.10
CA SER A 275 -4.13 -26.08 12.56
C SER A 275 -3.80 -24.63 12.94
N CYS A 276 -2.94 -23.95 12.17
CA CYS A 276 -2.61 -22.53 12.36
C CYS A 276 -3.15 -21.69 11.21
N SER A 277 -4.47 -21.54 11.15
CA SER A 277 -5.14 -20.79 10.07
C SER A 277 -5.68 -19.43 10.51
N HIS A 278 -5.63 -19.05 11.79
CA HIS A 278 -6.13 -17.75 12.25
C HIS A 278 -5.06 -16.66 12.09
N PRO A 279 -5.37 -15.51 11.48
CA PRO A 279 -4.40 -14.44 11.33
C PRO A 279 -4.20 -13.79 12.70
N HIS A 280 -2.95 -13.65 13.13
CA HIS A 280 -2.60 -13.08 14.43
C HIS A 280 -2.02 -11.68 14.25
N THR A 281 -0.86 -11.58 13.59
CA THR A 281 -0.22 -10.29 13.27
C THR A 281 0.19 -10.25 11.80
N ILE A 282 -0.17 -9.19 11.09
CA ILE A 282 0.32 -8.92 9.74
C ILE A 282 1.39 -7.83 9.78
N PHE A 283 2.47 -8.05 9.03
CA PHE A 283 3.57 -7.10 8.84
C PHE A 283 3.55 -6.62 7.42
N THR A 284 3.51 -5.30 7.27
CA THR A 284 3.32 -4.67 5.98
C THR A 284 4.38 -3.62 5.72
N VAL A 285 4.88 -3.54 4.49
CA VAL A 285 5.95 -2.59 4.14
C VAL A 285 5.37 -1.35 3.47
N PHE A 286 5.86 -0.19 3.90
CA PHE A 286 5.59 1.08 3.25
C PHE A 286 6.83 1.55 2.49
N ASN A 287 6.78 1.44 1.16
CA ASN A 287 7.83 1.95 0.28
C ASN A 287 7.36 3.25 -0.39
N LYS A 288 7.94 4.38 0.03
CA LYS A 288 7.63 5.73 -0.51
C LYS A 288 7.80 5.89 -2.02
N HIS A 289 8.56 5.00 -2.68
CA HIS A 289 8.76 5.04 -4.12
C HIS A 289 7.69 4.29 -4.91
N GLN A 290 7.04 3.31 -4.29
CA GLN A 290 5.96 2.51 -4.88
C GLN A 290 4.59 3.06 -4.48
N VAL A 291 4.41 3.38 -3.20
CA VAL A 291 3.18 3.90 -2.62
C VAL A 291 3.24 5.42 -2.59
N LYS A 292 2.43 6.08 -3.43
CA LYS A 292 2.42 7.54 -3.57
C LYS A 292 1.02 8.05 -3.81
N ASN A 293 0.76 9.29 -3.40
CA ASN A 293 -0.44 10.00 -3.79
C ASN A 293 -0.51 10.16 -5.31
N SER A 294 -1.71 10.08 -5.88
CA SER A 294 -1.95 10.26 -7.33
C SER A 294 -1.47 11.61 -7.86
N HIS A 295 -1.53 12.65 -7.02
CA HIS A 295 -1.05 14.00 -7.30
C HIS A 295 0.45 14.20 -7.02
N GLY A 296 1.16 13.15 -6.57
CA GLY A 296 2.60 13.16 -6.36
C GLY A 296 3.09 13.85 -5.10
N SER A 297 2.19 14.20 -4.17
CA SER A 297 2.56 14.64 -2.82
C SER A 297 3.10 13.47 -1.99
N GLU A 298 3.83 13.80 -0.93
CA GLU A 298 4.26 12.82 0.05
C GLU A 298 3.06 12.24 0.81
N VAL A 299 3.19 10.98 1.23
CA VAL A 299 2.15 10.30 2.00
C VAL A 299 2.18 10.84 3.42
N THR A 300 1.04 11.33 3.90
CA THR A 300 0.95 11.89 5.25
C THR A 300 0.91 10.78 6.32
N THR A 301 1.16 11.14 7.57
CA THR A 301 1.07 10.19 8.70
C THR A 301 -0.33 9.59 8.82
N SER A 302 -1.39 10.40 8.69
CA SER A 302 -2.78 9.93 8.71
C SER A 302 -3.07 8.95 7.56
N GLN A 303 -2.51 9.18 6.37
CA GLN A 303 -2.62 8.26 5.24
C GLN A 303 -1.87 6.94 5.48
N LEU A 304 -0.71 6.99 6.12
CA LEU A 304 0.05 5.81 6.53
C LEU A 304 -0.77 4.97 7.53
N GLN A 305 -1.41 5.61 8.51
CA GLN A 305 -2.24 4.96 9.53
C GLN A 305 -3.52 4.35 8.94
N ALA A 306 -4.16 5.08 8.03
CA ALA A 306 -5.31 4.62 7.26
C ALA A 306 -5.01 3.30 6.54
N ARG A 307 -3.85 3.23 5.89
CA ARG A 307 -3.41 2.03 5.18
C ARG A 307 -3.24 0.84 6.12
N THR A 308 -2.68 1.03 7.31
CA THR A 308 -2.53 -0.04 8.32
C THR A 308 -3.90 -0.59 8.74
N LEU A 309 -4.88 0.30 8.98
CA LEU A 309 -6.27 -0.09 9.26
C LEU A 309 -6.89 -0.89 8.10
N ILE A 310 -6.81 -0.38 6.87
CA ILE A 310 -7.37 -1.09 5.69
C ILE A 310 -6.74 -2.47 5.54
N LYS A 311 -5.42 -2.60 5.71
CA LYS A 311 -4.76 -3.90 5.60
C LYS A 311 -5.25 -4.88 6.67
N ALA A 312 -5.38 -4.45 7.93
CA ALA A 312 -5.93 -5.28 8.99
C ALA A 312 -7.38 -5.70 8.68
N PHE A 313 -8.18 -4.76 8.16
CA PHE A 313 -9.58 -4.98 7.80
C PHE A 313 -9.75 -6.01 6.71
N VAL A 314 -8.96 -5.93 5.64
CA VAL A 314 -9.06 -6.88 4.53
C VAL A 314 -8.68 -8.29 4.98
N VAL A 315 -7.65 -8.45 5.83
CA VAL A 315 -7.29 -9.77 6.37
C VAL A 315 -8.39 -10.33 7.27
N ALA A 316 -8.94 -9.50 8.17
CA ALA A 316 -10.04 -9.91 9.04
C ALA A 316 -11.29 -10.28 8.24
N ALA A 317 -11.64 -9.47 7.22
CA ALA A 317 -12.81 -9.70 6.37
C ALA A 317 -12.65 -10.94 5.49
N ALA A 318 -11.46 -11.16 4.92
CA ALA A 318 -11.16 -12.36 4.15
C ALA A 318 -11.30 -13.62 5.02
N ARG A 319 -10.86 -13.57 6.29
CA ARG A 319 -11.05 -14.66 7.25
C ARG A 319 -12.51 -14.82 7.66
N ALA A 320 -13.25 -13.73 7.88
CA ALA A 320 -14.67 -13.76 8.23
C ALA A 320 -15.48 -14.47 7.14
N LYS A 321 -15.29 -14.06 5.88
CA LYS A 321 -15.93 -14.71 4.73
C LYS A 321 -15.52 -16.16 4.55
N GLN A 322 -14.26 -16.50 4.84
CA GLN A 322 -13.83 -17.89 4.80
C GLN A 322 -14.54 -18.75 5.86
N LEU A 323 -14.77 -18.23 7.07
CA LEU A 323 -15.39 -18.97 8.17
C LEU A 323 -16.92 -19.04 8.08
N HIS A 324 -17.54 -17.98 7.56
CA HIS A 324 -18.99 -17.79 7.63
C HIS A 324 -19.68 -17.72 6.25
N GLY A 325 -18.90 -17.80 5.17
CA GLY A 325 -19.40 -17.66 3.79
C GLY A 325 -19.51 -16.21 3.32
N ASP A 326 -19.92 -16.02 2.06
CA ASP A 326 -20.06 -14.69 1.45
C ASP A 326 -21.37 -13.97 1.83
N SER A 327 -22.37 -14.70 2.34
CA SER A 327 -23.72 -14.19 2.64
C SER A 327 -23.89 -13.71 4.09
N VAL A 328 -22.82 -13.27 4.75
CA VAL A 328 -22.90 -12.80 6.13
C VAL A 328 -23.49 -11.41 6.17
N GLU A 329 -24.72 -11.32 6.64
CA GLU A 329 -25.43 -10.05 6.85
C GLU A 329 -25.37 -9.65 8.33
N GLY A 330 -25.06 -8.38 8.60
CA GLY A 330 -25.06 -7.82 9.95
C GLY A 330 -23.85 -8.18 10.81
N ALA A 331 -24.07 -8.37 12.11
CA ALA A 331 -23.01 -8.60 13.09
C ALA A 331 -22.46 -10.03 13.00
N LEU A 332 -21.14 -10.18 13.14
CA LEU A 332 -20.47 -11.47 13.16
C LEU A 332 -20.81 -12.22 14.45
N PRO A 333 -21.08 -13.55 14.39
CA PRO A 333 -21.33 -14.36 15.59
C PRO A 333 -20.15 -14.32 16.58
N LYS A 334 -18.93 -14.28 16.04
CA LYS A 334 -17.69 -14.12 16.80
C LYS A 334 -16.81 -13.06 16.15
N PRO A 335 -16.43 -11.99 16.87
CA PRO A 335 -15.51 -11.00 16.34
C PRO A 335 -14.16 -11.61 15.95
N ILE A 336 -13.55 -11.05 14.92
CA ILE A 336 -12.21 -11.44 14.48
C ILE A 336 -11.24 -10.31 14.81
N VAL A 337 -10.23 -10.62 15.63
CA VAL A 337 -9.19 -9.67 16.00
C VAL A 337 -7.92 -9.95 15.19
N VAL A 338 -7.38 -8.91 14.56
CA VAL A 338 -6.14 -8.96 13.77
C VAL A 338 -5.24 -7.80 14.18
N GLN A 339 -4.00 -8.12 14.54
CA GLN A 339 -2.97 -7.10 14.76
C GLN A 339 -2.29 -6.75 13.45
N SER A 340 -1.93 -5.49 13.27
CA SER A 340 -1.24 -5.01 12.08
C SER A 340 -0.10 -4.08 12.46
N VAL A 341 1.04 -4.34 11.82
CA VAL A 341 2.26 -3.57 11.94
C VAL A 341 2.65 -3.12 10.54
N GLN A 342 2.86 -1.82 10.37
CA GLN A 342 3.36 -1.25 9.12
C GLN A 342 4.68 -0.55 9.37
N THR A 343 5.67 -0.78 8.50
CA THR A 343 6.99 -0.15 8.63
C THR A 343 7.62 0.22 7.29
N ASP A 344 8.46 1.25 7.29
CA ASP A 344 9.36 1.61 6.19
C ASP A 344 10.82 1.18 6.45
N GLY A 345 11.07 0.47 7.55
CA GLY A 345 12.40 0.04 7.99
C GLY A 345 12.96 0.90 9.12
N ARG A 346 12.33 2.05 9.40
CA ARG A 346 12.69 2.94 10.52
C ARG A 346 11.48 3.29 11.38
N THR A 347 10.40 3.72 10.75
CA THR A 347 9.15 4.12 11.37
C THR A 347 8.23 2.90 11.46
N PHE A 348 7.53 2.74 12.57
CA PHE A 348 6.56 1.69 12.81
C PHE A 348 5.22 2.29 13.22
N HIS A 349 4.14 1.78 12.64
CA HIS A 349 2.79 2.02 13.09
C HIS A 349 2.15 0.69 13.47
N PHE A 350 1.57 0.66 14.67
CA PHE A 350 0.98 -0.54 15.26
C PHE A 350 -0.50 -0.30 15.49
N GLY A 351 -1.33 -1.29 15.19
CA GLY A 351 -2.72 -1.27 15.59
C GLY A 351 -3.35 -2.65 15.66
N VAL A 352 -4.52 -2.70 16.28
CA VAL A 352 -5.31 -3.89 16.51
C VAL A 352 -6.71 -3.60 16.01
N LEU A 353 -7.14 -4.35 15.00
CA LEU A 353 -8.50 -4.30 14.51
C LEU A 353 -9.31 -5.39 15.20
N GLN A 354 -10.48 -5.03 15.69
CA GLN A 354 -11.56 -5.97 15.99
C GLN A 354 -12.68 -5.79 14.97
N LEU A 355 -12.85 -6.79 14.12
CA LEU A 355 -13.92 -6.88 13.15
C LEU A 355 -15.15 -7.49 13.83
N ASN A 356 -16.18 -6.68 14.04
CA ASN A 356 -17.46 -7.06 14.60
C ASN A 356 -18.53 -7.26 13.52
N THR A 357 -18.40 -6.61 12.35
CA THR A 357 -19.37 -6.69 11.27
C THR A 357 -18.73 -6.50 9.90
N LEU A 358 -19.31 -7.14 8.89
CA LEU A 358 -19.03 -6.90 7.47
C LEU A 358 -20.03 -5.94 6.82
N ASP A 359 -21.08 -5.55 7.55
CA ASP A 359 -22.04 -4.55 7.11
C ASP A 359 -21.41 -3.15 7.27
N LEU A 360 -21.10 -2.56 6.12
CA LEU A 360 -20.47 -1.25 6.03
C LEU A 360 -21.49 -0.13 5.85
N GLY A 361 -22.79 -0.42 5.77
CA GLY A 361 -23.82 0.59 5.53
C GLY A 361 -23.91 1.64 6.64
N ALA A 362 -24.41 2.83 6.30
CA ALA A 362 -24.67 3.88 7.30
C ALA A 362 -25.64 3.42 8.41
N ASN A 363 -26.60 2.56 8.05
CA ASN A 363 -27.61 2.00 8.96
C ASN A 363 -27.12 0.80 9.78
N SER A 364 -25.84 0.45 9.70
CA SER A 364 -25.31 -0.70 10.42
C SER A 364 -25.36 -0.49 11.93
N THR A 365 -25.96 -1.46 12.62
CA THR A 365 -26.15 -1.45 14.08
C THR A 365 -24.88 -1.77 14.86
N ALA A 366 -23.90 -2.40 14.21
CA ALA A 366 -22.61 -2.75 14.79
C ALA A 366 -21.49 -1.91 14.14
N LYS A 367 -20.45 -1.63 14.91
CA LYS A 367 -19.24 -0.92 14.45
C LYS A 367 -18.01 -1.76 14.73
N ASN A 368 -17.01 -1.64 13.87
CA ASN A 368 -15.70 -2.23 14.06
C ASN A 368 -14.85 -1.33 14.97
N TYR A 369 -13.81 -1.89 15.60
CA TYR A 369 -12.94 -1.12 16.50
C TYR A 369 -11.49 -1.16 16.04
N TRP A 370 -10.87 0.01 15.93
CA TRP A 370 -9.47 0.18 15.57
C TRP A 370 -8.70 0.80 16.73
N PHE A 371 -7.91 -0.02 17.42
CA PHE A 371 -7.03 0.41 18.49
C PHE A 371 -5.65 0.69 17.93
N HIS A 372 -5.14 1.90 18.08
CA HIS A 372 -3.79 2.22 17.62
C HIS A 372 -3.18 3.35 18.44
N ARG A 373 -1.89 3.59 18.20
CA ARG A 373 -1.18 4.74 18.76
C ARG A 373 -0.53 5.55 17.64
N GLN A 374 0.21 6.57 18.03
CA GLN A 374 1.09 7.31 17.13
C GLN A 374 2.15 6.41 16.48
N ASN A 375 2.83 6.95 15.47
CA ASN A 375 3.94 6.28 14.82
C ASN A 375 5.19 6.37 15.70
N TYR A 376 6.00 5.32 15.71
CA TYR A 376 7.24 5.26 16.48
C TYR A 376 8.44 5.11 15.56
N ASN A 377 9.46 5.94 15.75
CA ASN A 377 10.76 5.74 15.10
C ASN A 377 11.58 4.76 15.94
N LEU A 378 12.12 3.72 15.30
CA LEU A 378 13.01 2.74 15.93
C LEU A 378 14.40 3.35 16.21
N PHE A 379 14.85 4.28 15.37
CA PHE A 379 16.09 5.02 15.51
C PHE A 379 15.99 6.34 14.71
N ALA A 380 16.85 7.33 14.99
CA ALA A 380 16.89 8.56 14.19
C ALA A 380 17.76 8.40 12.95
N GLU A 381 19.01 7.96 13.14
CA GLU A 381 20.00 7.77 12.10
C GLU A 381 20.72 6.43 12.24
N CYS A 382 21.04 5.81 11.10
CA CYS A 382 21.80 4.55 11.02
C CYS A 382 22.66 4.59 9.75
N SER A 383 23.98 4.75 9.92
CA SER A 383 24.91 5.03 8.81
C SER A 383 26.35 4.63 9.17
N TYR A 384 27.29 4.90 8.27
CA TYR A 384 28.72 4.89 8.60
C TYR A 384 29.21 6.31 8.87
N GLU A 385 29.80 6.54 10.04
CA GLU A 385 30.49 7.78 10.38
C GLU A 385 31.97 7.50 10.60
N GLY A 386 32.83 8.18 9.84
CA GLY A 386 34.29 7.97 9.94
C GLY A 386 34.73 6.51 9.71
N GLY A 387 33.98 5.75 8.89
CA GLY A 387 34.24 4.32 8.63
C GLY A 387 33.80 3.37 9.76
N ARG A 388 33.08 3.86 10.78
CA ARG A 388 32.51 3.05 11.85
C ARG A 388 30.99 3.06 11.77
N THR A 389 30.35 1.95 12.16
CA THR A 389 28.89 1.90 12.26
C THR A 389 28.39 2.88 13.32
N HIS A 390 27.43 3.71 12.94
CA HIS A 390 26.79 4.69 13.81
C HIS A 390 25.28 4.42 13.86
N LEU A 391 24.73 4.38 15.08
CA LEU A 391 23.29 4.22 15.33
C LEU A 391 22.89 5.24 16.40
N ASP A 392 22.07 6.21 16.00
CA ASP A 392 21.64 7.30 16.86
C ASP A 392 20.19 7.17 17.32
N ASN A 393 19.92 7.63 18.55
CA ASN A 393 18.59 7.75 19.15
C ASN A 393 17.72 6.49 18.99
N TYR A 394 18.31 5.33 19.29
CA TYR A 394 17.59 4.06 19.30
C TYR A 394 16.47 4.04 20.35
N ASN A 395 15.27 3.64 19.93
CA ASN A 395 14.09 3.54 20.77
C ASN A 395 13.70 2.07 21.05
N GLY A 396 14.00 1.61 22.26
CA GLY A 396 13.65 0.26 22.72
C GLY A 396 12.15 0.00 22.88
N GLU A 397 11.31 1.03 22.98
CA GLU A 397 9.86 0.84 23.13
C GLU A 397 9.23 0.17 21.90
N VAL A 398 9.76 0.43 20.70
CA VAL A 398 9.26 -0.19 19.47
C VAL A 398 9.33 -1.72 19.59
N PHE A 399 10.42 -2.25 20.13
CA PHE A 399 10.56 -3.69 20.31
C PHE A 399 9.71 -4.22 21.48
N ARG A 400 9.46 -3.43 22.53
CA ARG A 400 8.50 -3.80 23.58
C ARG A 400 7.10 -3.99 23.03
N ILE A 401 6.60 -3.02 22.25
CA ILE A 401 5.29 -3.12 21.58
C ILE A 401 5.28 -4.32 20.63
N PHE A 402 6.33 -4.49 19.83
CA PHE A 402 6.47 -5.60 18.90
C PHE A 402 6.39 -6.97 19.60
N ASN A 403 7.12 -7.14 20.70
CA ASN A 403 7.12 -8.38 21.48
C ASN A 403 5.79 -8.60 22.21
N ALA A 404 5.16 -7.55 22.74
CA ALA A 404 3.83 -7.63 23.34
C ALA A 404 2.77 -8.08 22.32
N PHE A 405 2.84 -7.58 21.09
CA PHE A 405 1.99 -8.03 19.99
C PHE A 405 2.21 -9.53 19.73
N TYR A 406 3.46 -9.96 19.53
CA TYR A 406 3.78 -11.36 19.27
C TYR A 406 3.24 -12.33 20.34
N ASN A 407 3.36 -11.95 21.62
CA ASN A 407 2.92 -12.77 22.76
C ASN A 407 1.42 -12.69 23.06
N ASN A 408 0.71 -11.72 22.48
CA ASN A 408 -0.73 -11.58 22.67
C ASN A 408 -1.47 -12.85 22.21
N SER A 409 -2.52 -13.25 22.92
CA SER A 409 -3.23 -14.51 22.68
C SER A 409 -4.71 -14.37 22.43
#